data_AF-A0A968TVZ7-F1
#
_entry.id   AF-A0A968TVZ7-F1
#
_cell.length_a   1.000
_cell.length_b   1.000
_cell.length_c   1.000
_cell.angle_alpha   90.00
_cell.angle_beta   90.00
_cell.angle_gamma   90.00
#
_symmetry.space_group_name_H-M   'P 1'
#
loop_
_entity.id
_entity.type
_entity.pdbx_description
1 polymer ?
#
loop_
_entity_poly.entity_id
_entity_poly.type
_entity_poly.pdbx_seq_one_letter_code
_entity_poly.pdbx_strand_id
1 'polypeptide(L)'
;MHDLRERVPGDSDLVWILSSGTQSVNQIKCIGLSREAILVAAEGANRHLSADVDVDVDAGAQPPGFGHDPDPRSRSRDIWLNPLPLYHIGGFAILARGGFERGREFLFYAGKWDANAFHAQAERERATLTSLVPTQVHDLVRLSLRAPVSLRAIVVGGGTLDPGLYGRARDLGWPVLPSYGLTECGSQVATAGLESLRSSGYPALKVLSHVEVELRESRVCLRSAALCRWIATLDVTGEFRLSGGGDWFCTEDLAEWVSSSGGESGAGVGVVPGSDSGSGCGSASASGSGSGSGLGLKILGRRDDV
;
A
#
# COMPACT_ATOMS: atom_id res chain seq x y z
N MET A 1 4.14 -19.13 21.66
CA MET A 1 3.20 -19.74 20.69
C MET A 1 2.24 -20.74 21.36
N HIS A 2 2.69 -21.70 22.18
CA HIS A 2 1.80 -22.62 22.92
C HIS A 2 0.74 -21.86 23.76
N ASP A 3 1.18 -20.83 24.49
CA ASP A 3 0.35 -19.98 25.34
C ASP A 3 -0.64 -19.08 24.56
N LEU A 4 -0.34 -18.76 23.29
CA LEU A 4 -1.23 -17.95 22.44
C LEU A 4 -2.45 -18.75 21.98
N ARG A 5 -2.29 -20.05 21.69
CA ARG A 5 -3.41 -20.91 21.28
C ARG A 5 -4.39 -21.20 22.41
N GLU A 6 -3.93 -21.21 23.66
CA GLU A 6 -4.79 -21.38 24.83
C GLU A 6 -5.53 -20.08 25.21
N ARG A 7 -4.91 -18.92 24.92
CA ARG A 7 -5.45 -17.59 25.25
C ARG A 7 -6.31 -16.96 24.16
N VAL A 8 -6.28 -17.49 22.93
CA VAL A 8 -7.08 -16.98 21.81
C VAL A 8 -8.32 -17.88 21.64
N PRO A 9 -9.54 -17.32 21.69
CA PRO A 9 -10.75 -18.12 21.56
C PRO A 9 -10.88 -18.76 20.16
N GLY A 10 -11.11 -20.07 20.11
CA GLY A 10 -11.85 -20.78 19.05
C GLY A 10 -11.30 -20.80 17.62
N ASP A 11 -10.27 -20.02 17.28
CA ASP A 11 -9.83 -19.82 15.90
C ASP A 11 -8.47 -20.52 15.64
N SER A 12 -8.50 -21.81 15.31
CA SER A 12 -7.31 -22.61 14.99
C SER A 12 -6.63 -22.24 13.66
N ASP A 13 -7.36 -21.53 12.79
CA ASP A 13 -7.00 -21.34 11.37
C ASP A 13 -6.37 -19.98 11.08
N LEU A 14 -6.02 -19.23 12.13
CA LEU A 14 -5.36 -17.93 11.99
C LEU A 14 -3.90 -18.07 11.63
N VAL A 15 -3.47 -17.27 10.67
CA VAL A 15 -2.07 -16.99 10.38
C VAL A 15 -1.63 -15.83 11.27
N TRP A 16 -0.67 -16.10 12.15
CA TRP A 16 -0.09 -15.09 13.05
C TRP A 16 1.14 -14.46 12.41
N ILE A 17 1.07 -13.15 12.15
CA ILE A 17 2.16 -12.37 11.58
C ILE A 17 2.74 -11.44 12.65
N LEU A 18 4.07 -11.46 12.79
CA LEU A 18 4.78 -10.50 13.63
C LEU A 18 4.73 -9.12 12.96
N SER A 19 4.21 -8.13 13.69
CA SER A 19 4.14 -6.76 13.24
C SER A 19 5.12 -5.92 14.04
N SER A 20 6.06 -5.29 13.34
CA SER A 20 7.09 -4.42 13.93
C SER A 20 6.57 -3.00 14.22
N GLY A 21 5.26 -2.83 14.39
CA GLY A 21 4.62 -1.53 14.61
C GLY A 21 5.10 -0.84 15.89
N THR A 22 6.23 -0.13 15.76
CA THR A 22 6.81 1.05 16.42
C THR A 22 6.36 1.55 17.80
N GLN A 23 5.58 0.82 18.60
CA GLN A 23 5.06 1.37 19.86
C GLN A 23 5.89 1.03 21.10
N SER A 24 6.82 0.08 21.05
CA SER A 24 7.90 -0.01 22.04
C SER A 24 8.93 -1.08 21.68
N VAL A 25 10.20 -0.82 21.99
CA VAL A 25 11.28 -1.83 21.97
C VAL A 25 11.05 -2.99 22.95
N ASN A 26 10.08 -2.83 23.86
CA ASN A 26 9.77 -3.77 24.93
C ASN A 26 8.45 -4.51 24.73
N GLN A 27 7.90 -4.53 23.51
CA GLN A 27 6.65 -5.22 23.21
C GLN A 27 6.71 -5.96 21.87
N ILE A 28 6.19 -7.18 21.88
CA ILE A 28 5.93 -7.98 20.68
C ILE A 28 4.46 -7.78 20.31
N LYS A 29 4.20 -7.47 19.04
CA LYS A 29 2.86 -7.39 18.48
C LYS A 29 2.66 -8.47 17.42
N CYS A 30 1.64 -9.29 17.59
CA CYS A 30 1.25 -10.36 16.68
C CYS A 30 -0.16 -10.10 16.16
N ILE A 31 -0.36 -10.22 14.85
CA ILE A 31 -1.65 -10.02 14.21
C ILE A 31 -2.18 -11.36 13.71
N GLY A 32 -3.38 -11.75 14.16
CA GLY A 32 -4.08 -12.94 13.71
C GLY A 32 -4.99 -12.63 12.54
N LEU A 33 -4.60 -13.06 11.34
CA LEU A 33 -5.38 -12.94 10.11
C LEU A 33 -6.00 -14.29 9.73
N SER A 34 -7.25 -14.30 9.27
CA SER A 34 -7.79 -15.49 8.62
C SER A 34 -7.20 -15.67 7.23
N ARG A 35 -7.29 -16.88 6.69
CA ARG A 35 -6.91 -17.16 5.30
C ARG A 35 -7.71 -16.30 4.33
N GLU A 36 -9.01 -16.14 4.59
CA GLU A 36 -9.94 -15.33 3.79
C GLU A 36 -9.50 -13.87 3.76
N ALA A 37 -9.13 -13.31 4.91
CA ALA A 37 -8.67 -11.93 5.02
C ALA A 37 -7.43 -11.67 4.14
N ILE A 38 -6.46 -12.59 4.17
CA ILE A 38 -5.25 -12.53 3.34
C ILE A 38 -5.60 -12.56 1.85
N LEU A 39 -6.53 -13.44 1.45
CA LEU A 39 -6.94 -13.57 0.05
C LEU A 39 -7.71 -12.35 -0.45
N VAL A 40 -8.62 -11.81 0.35
CA VAL A 40 -9.37 -10.59 0.02
C VAL A 40 -8.42 -9.41 -0.22
N ALA A 41 -7.42 -9.23 0.64
CA ALA A 41 -6.42 -8.19 0.47
C ALA A 41 -5.57 -8.38 -0.80
N ALA A 42 -5.15 -9.62 -1.06
CA ALA A 42 -4.37 -9.96 -2.25
C ALA A 42 -5.17 -9.71 -3.53
N GLU A 43 -6.43 -10.14 -3.59
CA GLU A 43 -7.32 -9.92 -4.74
C GLU A 43 -7.56 -8.43 -4.99
N GLY A 44 -7.81 -7.65 -3.93
CA GLY A 44 -8.00 -6.20 -4.06
C GLY A 44 -6.76 -5.49 -4.61
N ALA A 45 -5.56 -5.89 -4.17
CA ALA A 45 -4.30 -5.36 -4.71
C ALA A 45 -4.06 -5.81 -6.16
N ASN A 46 -4.34 -7.07 -6.47
CA ASN A 46 -4.18 -7.63 -7.80
C ASN A 46 -5.12 -6.98 -8.82
N ARG A 47 -6.39 -6.78 -8.46
CA ARG A 47 -7.37 -6.07 -9.29
C ARG A 47 -6.90 -4.65 -9.62
N HIS A 48 -6.33 -3.95 -8.64
CA HIS A 48 -5.78 -2.60 -8.83
C HIS A 48 -4.57 -2.56 -9.77
N LEU A 49 -3.75 -3.61 -9.76
CA LEU A 49 -2.61 -3.76 -10.66
C LEU A 49 -2.98 -4.39 -12.02
N SER A 50 -4.21 -4.87 -12.18
CA SER A 50 -4.73 -5.48 -13.40
C SER A 50 -5.71 -4.60 -14.16
N ALA A 51 -6.34 -3.62 -13.50
CA ALA A 51 -7.23 -2.66 -14.14
C ALA A 51 -6.44 -1.78 -15.14
N ASP A 52 -6.95 -1.73 -16.38
CA ASP A 52 -6.48 -0.96 -17.55
C ASP A 52 -5.29 -1.52 -18.36
N VAL A 53 -5.50 -2.69 -18.97
CA VAL A 53 -4.77 -3.12 -20.19
C VAL A 53 -5.56 -2.85 -21.48
N ASP A 54 -6.74 -2.23 -21.41
CA ASP A 54 -7.38 -1.57 -22.56
C ASP A 54 -6.85 -0.14 -22.68
N VAL A 55 -5.55 -0.03 -22.94
CA VAL A 55 -5.00 1.18 -23.52
C VAL A 55 -5.22 1.03 -25.02
N ASP A 56 -6.21 1.75 -25.57
CA ASP A 56 -6.28 1.98 -27.00
C ASP A 56 -4.90 2.43 -27.47
N VAL A 57 -4.24 1.56 -28.22
CA VAL A 57 -2.99 1.85 -28.90
C VAL A 57 -3.39 2.59 -30.17
N ASP A 58 -3.91 3.82 -30.02
CA ASP A 58 -3.99 4.74 -31.14
C ASP A 58 -3.38 6.10 -30.80
N ALA A 59 -2.36 6.39 -31.60
CA ALA A 59 -1.60 7.63 -31.83
C ALA A 59 -1.60 8.76 -30.76
N GLY A 60 -0.43 8.98 -30.14
CA GLY A 60 0.03 10.34 -29.79
C GLY A 60 0.68 10.50 -28.43
N ALA A 61 1.99 10.76 -28.43
CA ALA A 61 2.84 11.14 -27.30
C ALA A 61 3.13 10.05 -26.24
N GLN A 62 4.18 9.27 -26.50
CA GLN A 62 4.85 8.48 -25.48
C GLN A 62 5.69 9.38 -24.55
N PRO A 63 5.71 9.15 -23.23
CA PRO A 63 6.72 9.76 -22.38
C PRO A 63 8.10 9.20 -22.75
N PRO A 64 9.12 10.04 -22.98
CA PRO A 64 10.46 9.57 -23.31
C PRO A 64 11.04 8.76 -22.15
N GLY A 65 11.40 7.49 -22.40
CA GLY A 65 12.18 6.66 -21.47
C GLY A 65 11.50 5.41 -20.90
N PHE A 66 10.20 5.20 -21.11
CA PHE A 66 9.52 3.95 -20.71
C PHE A 66 9.46 2.98 -21.89
N GLY A 67 10.48 2.16 -22.07
CA GLY A 67 10.45 1.07 -23.04
C GLY A 67 9.53 -0.04 -22.54
N HIS A 68 8.36 -0.22 -23.16
CA HIS A 68 7.53 -1.41 -22.99
C HIS A 68 8.02 -2.48 -23.97
N ASP A 69 8.23 -3.71 -23.51
CA ASP A 69 8.50 -4.86 -24.38
C ASP A 69 7.27 -5.16 -25.28
N PRO A 70 7.37 -5.03 -26.61
CA PRO A 70 6.24 -5.23 -27.51
C PRO A 70 5.77 -6.70 -27.61
N ASP A 71 6.41 -7.67 -26.95
CA ASP A 71 6.00 -9.08 -27.03
C ASP A 71 4.57 -9.32 -26.49
N PRO A 72 3.61 -9.77 -27.31
CA PRO A 72 2.25 -10.08 -26.89
C PRO A 72 2.17 -11.17 -25.81
N ARG A 73 3.21 -12.01 -25.65
CA ARG A 73 3.30 -13.04 -24.59
C ARG A 73 3.58 -12.44 -23.20
N SER A 74 4.19 -11.26 -23.14
CA SER A 74 4.43 -10.48 -21.90
C SER A 74 3.13 -10.14 -21.17
N ARG A 75 2.01 -10.07 -21.89
CA ARG A 75 0.68 -9.74 -21.32
C ARG A 75 -0.03 -10.93 -20.68
N SER A 76 0.52 -12.15 -20.76
CA SER A 76 -0.18 -13.38 -20.40
C SER A 76 0.23 -14.02 -19.06
N ARG A 77 1.31 -13.59 -18.41
CA ARG A 77 1.66 -13.99 -17.03
C ARG A 77 2.52 -12.94 -16.32
N ASP A 78 2.02 -12.37 -15.23
CA ASP A 78 2.84 -11.53 -14.35
C ASP A 78 3.88 -12.39 -13.61
N ILE A 79 5.12 -11.90 -13.52
CA ILE A 79 6.21 -12.49 -12.75
C ILE A 79 6.48 -11.60 -11.54
N TRP A 80 6.09 -12.06 -10.36
CA TRP A 80 6.37 -11.39 -9.08
C TRP A 80 7.73 -11.79 -8.54
N LEU A 81 8.65 -10.84 -8.44
CA LEU A 81 9.90 -11.02 -7.72
C LEU A 81 9.74 -10.47 -6.29
N ASN A 82 9.85 -11.32 -5.28
CA ASN A 82 9.73 -10.94 -3.87
C ASN A 82 11.10 -10.81 -3.18
N PRO A 83 11.56 -9.59 -2.86
CA PRO A 83 12.73 -9.34 -2.02
C PRO A 83 12.42 -9.13 -0.54
N LEU A 84 11.15 -9.19 -0.14
CA LEU A 84 10.72 -8.90 1.22
C LEU A 84 10.67 -10.17 2.07
N PRO A 85 11.02 -10.10 3.37
CA PRO A 85 10.95 -11.25 4.26
C PRO A 85 9.52 -11.79 4.42
N LEU A 86 9.38 -13.12 4.42
CA LEU A 86 8.08 -13.79 4.53
C LEU A 86 7.45 -13.73 5.93
N TYR A 87 8.23 -13.38 6.95
CA TYR A 87 7.72 -13.18 8.30
C TYR A 87 7.04 -11.82 8.51
N HIS A 88 7.08 -10.93 7.50
CA HIS A 88 6.30 -9.70 7.46
C HIS A 88 5.20 -9.79 6.41
N ILE A 89 4.08 -9.11 6.68
CA ILE A 89 2.91 -9.14 5.79
C ILE A 89 3.23 -8.68 4.37
N GLY A 90 4.19 -7.77 4.20
CA GLY A 90 4.61 -7.26 2.89
C GLY A 90 5.15 -8.36 1.97
N GLY A 91 6.03 -9.23 2.49
CA GLY A 91 6.56 -10.36 1.71
C GLY A 91 5.59 -11.53 1.65
N PHE A 92 4.88 -11.81 2.75
CA PHE A 92 3.88 -12.89 2.80
C PHE A 92 2.72 -12.66 1.82
N ALA A 93 2.22 -11.43 1.71
CA ALA A 93 1.12 -11.09 0.81
C ALA A 93 1.47 -11.33 -0.67
N ILE A 94 2.75 -11.29 -1.06
CA ILE A 94 3.13 -11.58 -2.45
C ILE A 94 2.89 -13.07 -2.78
N LEU A 95 3.02 -13.99 -1.81
CA LEU A 95 2.62 -15.39 -1.99
C LEU A 95 1.14 -15.51 -2.29
N ALA A 96 0.31 -14.75 -1.57
CA ALA A 96 -1.12 -14.74 -1.80
C ALA A 96 -1.47 -14.14 -3.17
N ARG A 97 -0.77 -13.07 -3.58
CA ARG A 97 -0.95 -12.39 -4.87
C ARG A 97 -0.57 -13.27 -6.07
N GLY A 98 0.54 -14.01 -5.97
CA GLY A 98 1.06 -14.84 -7.06
C GLY A 98 0.53 -16.27 -7.07
N GLY A 99 0.20 -16.84 -5.90
CA GLY A 99 -0.07 -18.27 -5.74
C GLY A 99 -1.54 -18.69 -5.92
N PHE A 100 -2.51 -17.80 -5.74
CA PHE A 100 -3.93 -18.17 -5.76
C PHE A 100 -4.70 -17.68 -7.00
N GLU A 101 -4.17 -16.70 -7.74
CA GLU A 101 -4.73 -16.26 -9.02
C GLU A 101 -4.05 -17.00 -10.18
N ARG A 102 -4.85 -17.65 -11.03
CA ARG A 102 -4.35 -18.44 -12.16
C ARG A 102 -3.51 -17.56 -13.09
N GLY A 103 -2.29 -18.02 -13.40
CA GLY A 103 -1.45 -17.42 -14.44
C GLY A 103 -0.33 -16.50 -13.96
N ARG A 104 -0.07 -16.36 -12.66
CA ARG A 104 1.08 -15.59 -12.17
C ARG A 104 2.23 -16.52 -11.78
N GLU A 105 3.46 -16.11 -12.05
CA GLU A 105 4.67 -16.76 -11.57
C GLU A 105 5.22 -15.98 -10.38
N PHE A 106 5.81 -16.71 -9.43
CA PHE A 106 6.36 -16.14 -8.22
C PHE A 106 7.81 -16.60 -8.05
N LEU A 107 8.70 -15.62 -7.85
CA LEU A 107 10.12 -15.82 -7.65
C LEU A 107 10.56 -15.21 -6.32
N PHE A 108 11.33 -15.97 -5.55
CA PHE A 108 12.00 -15.46 -4.37
C PHE A 108 13.34 -14.85 -4.76
N TYR A 109 13.62 -13.66 -4.26
CA TYR A 109 14.99 -13.21 -4.13
C TYR A 109 15.66 -14.00 -3.00
N ALA A 110 16.80 -14.61 -3.29
CA ALA A 110 17.52 -15.43 -2.33
C ALA A 110 18.58 -14.61 -1.57
N GLY A 111 18.61 -14.75 -0.25
CA GLY A 111 19.64 -14.17 0.60
C GLY A 111 19.28 -12.81 1.19
N LYS A 112 20.30 -12.10 1.71
CA LYS A 112 20.14 -10.76 2.28
C LYS A 112 19.98 -9.75 1.14
N TRP A 113 19.22 -8.68 1.39
CA TRP A 113 19.04 -7.60 0.42
C TRP A 113 20.39 -7.07 -0.06
N ASP A 114 20.56 -7.05 -1.39
CA ASP A 114 21.61 -6.36 -2.12
C ASP A 114 21.00 -5.81 -3.41
N ALA A 115 21.13 -4.51 -3.61
CA ALA A 115 20.45 -3.81 -4.71
C ALA A 115 20.96 -4.25 -6.10
N ASN A 116 22.26 -4.57 -6.25
CA ASN A 116 22.80 -5.03 -7.52
C ASN A 116 22.34 -6.46 -7.82
N ALA A 117 22.38 -7.36 -6.83
CA ALA A 117 21.94 -8.73 -6.98
C ALA A 117 20.43 -8.80 -7.29
N PHE A 118 19.62 -7.99 -6.59
CA PHE A 118 18.20 -7.86 -6.87
C PHE A 118 17.96 -7.37 -8.31
N HIS A 119 18.64 -6.29 -8.72
CA HIS A 119 18.53 -5.73 -10.06
C HIS A 119 18.91 -6.77 -11.14
N ALA A 120 20.04 -7.46 -10.96
CA ALA A 120 20.49 -8.50 -11.88
C ALA A 120 19.51 -9.68 -11.97
N GLN A 121 18.87 -10.06 -10.86
CA GLN A 121 17.82 -11.08 -10.89
C GLN A 121 16.55 -10.57 -11.58
N ALA A 122 16.12 -9.34 -11.30
CA ALA A 122 14.95 -8.75 -11.94
C ALA A 122 15.09 -8.68 -13.47
N GLU A 123 16.27 -8.30 -13.98
CA GLU A 123 16.60 -8.34 -15.41
C GLU A 123 16.59 -9.76 -15.98
N ARG A 124 17.33 -10.68 -15.34
CA ARG A 124 17.50 -12.06 -15.82
C ARG A 124 16.18 -12.81 -15.91
N GLU A 125 15.35 -12.69 -14.87
CA GLU A 125 14.07 -13.38 -14.77
C GLU A 125 12.92 -12.60 -15.42
N ARG A 126 13.21 -11.43 -16.02
CA ARG A 126 12.23 -10.52 -16.64
C ARG A 126 11.05 -10.22 -15.71
N ALA A 127 11.34 -9.92 -14.44
CA ALA A 127 10.30 -9.64 -13.45
C ALA A 127 9.39 -8.51 -13.94
N THR A 128 8.07 -8.66 -13.76
CA THR A 128 7.09 -7.65 -14.17
C THR A 128 6.58 -6.83 -12.98
N LEU A 129 6.55 -7.44 -11.80
CA LEU A 129 6.04 -6.84 -10.57
C LEU A 129 6.96 -7.15 -9.39
N THR A 130 7.04 -6.19 -8.46
CA THR A 130 7.73 -6.38 -7.18
C THR A 130 7.14 -5.45 -6.11
N SER A 131 7.44 -5.73 -4.85
CA SER A 131 7.18 -4.81 -3.75
C SER A 131 8.48 -4.50 -3.02
N LEU A 132 8.69 -3.22 -2.71
CA LEU A 132 9.89 -2.71 -2.07
C LEU A 132 9.51 -1.79 -0.90
N VAL A 133 10.44 -1.60 0.03
CA VAL A 133 10.35 -0.54 1.04
C VAL A 133 11.14 0.70 0.58
N PRO A 134 10.86 1.92 1.11
CA PRO A 134 11.57 3.14 0.69
C PRO A 134 13.09 3.05 0.77
N THR A 135 13.64 2.36 1.77
CA THR A 135 15.10 2.17 1.90
C THR A 135 15.70 1.34 0.77
N GLN A 136 14.98 0.35 0.26
CA GLN A 136 15.41 -0.43 -0.91
C GLN A 136 15.40 0.42 -2.18
N VAL A 137 14.37 1.27 -2.35
CA VAL A 137 14.33 2.25 -3.46
C VAL A 137 15.48 3.25 -3.37
N HIS A 138 15.79 3.71 -2.17
CA HIS A 138 16.95 4.57 -1.92
C HIS A 138 18.25 3.91 -2.39
N ASP A 139 18.47 2.63 -2.10
CA ASP A 139 19.67 1.92 -2.54
C ASP A 139 19.77 1.82 -4.07
N LEU A 140 18.64 1.53 -4.74
CA LEU A 140 18.57 1.50 -6.22
C LEU A 140 18.92 2.86 -6.83
N VAL A 141 18.36 3.94 -6.26
CA VAL A 141 18.61 5.32 -6.70
C VAL A 141 20.06 5.73 -6.45
N ARG A 142 20.59 5.43 -5.26
CA ARG A 142 21.97 5.74 -4.87
C ARG A 142 22.99 5.10 -5.82
N LEU A 143 22.70 3.89 -6.28
CA LEU A 143 23.53 3.15 -7.24
C LEU A 143 23.24 3.53 -8.71
N SER A 144 22.32 4.46 -8.96
CA SER A 144 21.91 4.88 -10.31
C SER A 144 21.45 3.73 -11.20
N LEU A 145 20.85 2.68 -10.60
CA LEU A 145 20.37 1.53 -11.33
C LEU A 145 19.10 1.90 -12.10
N ARG A 146 19.12 1.71 -13.42
CA ARG A 146 17.96 1.93 -14.29
C ARG A 146 16.99 0.77 -14.14
N ALA A 147 15.70 1.05 -14.23
CA ALA A 147 14.68 0.01 -14.10
C ALA A 147 14.77 -1.02 -15.24
N PRO A 148 14.69 -2.32 -14.92
CA PRO A 148 14.47 -3.36 -15.92
C PRO A 148 13.26 -3.05 -16.80
N VAL A 149 13.42 -3.20 -18.11
CA VAL A 149 12.38 -2.88 -19.11
C VAL A 149 11.13 -3.75 -18.99
N SER A 150 11.25 -4.92 -18.35
CA SER A 150 10.13 -5.83 -18.09
C SER A 150 9.23 -5.37 -16.94
N LEU A 151 9.76 -4.55 -16.01
CA LEU A 151 8.99 -4.10 -14.86
C LEU A 151 7.91 -3.12 -15.33
N ARG A 152 6.64 -3.49 -15.08
CA ARG A 152 5.50 -2.63 -15.35
C ARG A 152 5.03 -1.85 -14.11
N ALA A 153 5.33 -2.34 -12.91
CA ALA A 153 5.07 -1.63 -11.66
C ALA A 153 5.97 -2.13 -10.51
N ILE A 154 6.37 -1.20 -9.63
CA ILE A 154 6.90 -1.51 -8.31
C ILE A 154 5.98 -0.89 -7.26
N VAL A 155 5.48 -1.69 -6.32
CA VAL A 155 4.67 -1.20 -5.20
C VAL A 155 5.61 -0.85 -4.05
N VAL A 156 5.57 0.40 -3.59
CA VAL A 156 6.46 0.86 -2.51
C VAL A 156 5.63 1.22 -1.29
N GLY A 157 5.88 0.55 -0.17
CA GLY A 157 5.10 0.75 1.05
C GLY A 157 5.88 0.34 2.30
N GLY A 158 5.19 0.29 3.44
CA GLY A 158 5.81 -0.06 4.74
C GLY A 158 6.58 1.10 5.40
N GLY A 159 6.55 2.30 4.81
CA GLY A 159 7.11 3.52 5.37
C GLY A 159 6.83 4.71 4.45
N THR A 160 7.15 5.92 4.91
CA THR A 160 6.99 7.14 4.12
C THR A 160 7.96 7.16 2.95
N LEU A 161 7.44 7.20 1.73
CA LEU A 161 8.24 7.42 0.53
C LEU A 161 8.37 8.92 0.26
N ASP A 162 9.55 9.47 0.52
CA ASP A 162 9.90 10.87 0.25
C ASP A 162 9.63 11.25 -1.23
N PRO A 163 8.95 12.39 -1.50
CA PRO A 163 8.71 12.84 -2.87
C PRO A 163 9.97 13.06 -3.71
N GLY A 164 11.08 13.47 -3.09
CA GLY A 164 12.36 13.60 -3.78
C GLY A 164 12.94 12.26 -4.21
N LEU A 165 12.88 11.25 -3.32
CA LEU A 165 13.27 9.88 -3.65
C LEU A 165 12.36 9.27 -4.72
N TYR A 166 11.04 9.51 -4.65
CA TYR A 166 10.10 9.14 -5.69
C TYR A 166 10.52 9.72 -7.05
N GLY A 167 10.75 11.03 -7.14
CA GLY A 167 11.16 11.69 -8.37
C GLY A 167 12.44 11.09 -8.96
N ARG A 168 13.49 10.95 -8.15
CA ARG A 168 14.76 10.35 -8.61
C ARG A 168 14.62 8.91 -9.09
N ALA A 169 13.77 8.11 -8.45
CA ALA A 169 13.49 6.75 -8.91
C ALA A 169 12.74 6.75 -10.26
N ARG A 170 11.78 7.66 -10.44
CA ARG A 170 11.07 7.85 -11.71
C ARG A 170 12.00 8.31 -12.83
N ASP A 171 12.96 9.19 -12.54
CA ASP A 171 13.99 9.65 -13.50
C ASP A 171 14.91 8.51 -13.97
N LEU A 172 15.11 7.50 -13.11
CA LEU A 172 15.81 6.24 -13.44
C LEU A 172 14.91 5.21 -14.16
N GLY A 173 13.66 5.56 -14.46
CA GLY A 173 12.70 4.72 -15.19
C GLY A 173 11.90 3.76 -14.32
N TRP A 174 12.03 3.79 -12.99
CA TRP A 174 11.29 2.86 -12.13
C TRP A 174 9.78 3.17 -12.15
N PRO A 175 8.91 2.18 -12.40
CA PRO A 175 7.46 2.37 -12.41
C PRO A 175 6.88 2.40 -10.98
N VAL A 176 7.23 3.44 -10.21
CA VAL A 176 6.95 3.53 -8.77
C VAL A 176 5.48 3.84 -8.49
N LEU A 177 4.84 2.97 -7.71
CA LEU A 177 3.51 3.17 -7.15
C LEU A 177 3.61 3.23 -5.61
N PRO A 178 3.56 4.43 -5.01
CA PRO A 178 3.43 4.56 -3.56
C PRO A 178 2.19 3.83 -3.04
N SER A 179 2.29 3.22 -1.87
CA SER A 179 1.20 2.48 -1.23
C SER A 179 1.19 2.69 0.28
N TYR A 180 -0.02 2.60 0.84
CA TYR A 180 -0.30 2.59 2.26
C TYR A 180 -0.95 1.25 2.64
N GLY A 181 -0.56 0.72 3.78
CA GLY A 181 -0.99 -0.58 4.23
C GLY A 181 -0.44 -0.92 5.61
N LEU A 182 -0.99 -1.97 6.19
CA LEU A 182 -0.74 -2.41 7.55
C LEU A 182 -1.04 -3.90 7.69
N THR A 183 -0.40 -4.54 8.67
CA THR A 183 -0.59 -5.96 8.96
C THR A 183 -2.03 -6.26 9.35
N GLU A 184 -2.68 -5.36 10.08
CA GLU A 184 -4.05 -5.44 10.57
C GLU A 184 -5.11 -5.48 9.46
N CYS A 185 -4.78 -5.11 8.22
CA CYS A 185 -5.67 -5.21 7.06
C CYS A 185 -5.09 -6.10 5.95
N GLY A 186 -4.25 -7.06 6.31
CA GLY A 186 -3.75 -8.06 5.37
C GLY A 186 -2.82 -7.52 4.28
N SER A 187 -2.12 -6.40 4.53
CA SER A 187 -1.22 -5.66 3.61
C SER A 187 -1.81 -4.34 3.12
N GLN A 188 -2.19 -4.25 1.85
CA GLN A 188 -2.36 -2.98 1.13
C GLN A 188 -3.76 -2.43 1.33
N VAL A 189 -3.90 -1.16 1.69
CA VAL A 189 -5.18 -0.46 1.84
C VAL A 189 -5.42 0.52 0.70
N ALA A 190 -4.37 1.25 0.30
CA ALA A 190 -4.44 2.23 -0.78
C ALA A 190 -3.13 2.27 -1.57
N THR A 191 -3.20 2.48 -2.88
CA THR A 191 -2.03 2.54 -3.78
C THR A 191 -2.27 3.51 -4.91
N ALA A 192 -1.22 4.17 -5.37
CA ALA A 192 -1.29 4.96 -6.60
C ALA A 192 -1.76 4.10 -7.78
N GLY A 193 -2.60 4.66 -8.65
CA GLY A 193 -3.07 3.95 -9.85
C GLY A 193 -2.01 3.88 -10.95
N LEU A 194 -2.14 2.93 -11.87
CA LEU A 194 -1.20 2.79 -12.99
C LEU A 194 -1.16 4.04 -13.88
N GLU A 195 -2.26 4.79 -13.96
CA GLU A 195 -2.30 6.05 -14.69
C GLU A 195 -1.33 7.10 -14.14
N SER A 196 -0.95 7.05 -12.85
CA SER A 196 0.01 7.98 -12.28
C SER A 196 1.39 7.85 -12.92
N LEU A 197 1.71 6.69 -13.51
CA LEU A 197 2.96 6.47 -14.21
C LEU A 197 3.09 7.32 -15.48
N ARG A 198 2.01 7.94 -15.95
CA ARG A 198 2.03 8.91 -17.07
C ARG A 198 2.33 10.34 -16.62
N SER A 199 2.36 10.58 -15.31
CA SER A 199 2.63 11.88 -14.71
C SER A 199 3.96 11.88 -13.93
N SER A 200 4.52 13.06 -13.72
CA SER A 200 5.75 13.26 -12.92
C SER A 200 5.46 13.61 -11.45
N GLY A 201 4.24 14.06 -11.15
CA GLY A 201 3.85 14.46 -9.80
C GLY A 201 3.73 13.28 -8.84
N TYR A 202 3.95 13.54 -7.55
CA TYR A 202 3.70 12.54 -6.51
C TYR A 202 2.19 12.26 -6.43
N PRO A 203 1.75 11.02 -6.64
CA PRO A 203 0.33 10.72 -6.76
C PRO A 203 -0.37 10.64 -5.40
N ALA A 204 -1.64 11.04 -5.39
CA ALA A 204 -2.55 10.62 -4.31
C ALA A 204 -2.83 9.12 -4.41
N LEU A 205 -3.12 8.48 -3.27
CA LEU A 205 -3.39 7.05 -3.21
C LEU A 205 -4.87 6.78 -3.53
N LYS A 206 -5.14 5.72 -4.30
CA LYS A 206 -6.50 5.21 -4.49
C LYS A 206 -6.77 4.13 -3.44
N VAL A 207 -7.87 4.26 -2.71
CA VAL A 207 -8.34 3.22 -1.79
C VAL A 207 -8.70 1.97 -2.59
N LEU A 208 -8.22 0.82 -2.16
CA LEU A 208 -8.44 -0.44 -2.86
C LEU A 208 -9.88 -0.93 -2.66
N SER A 209 -10.42 -1.57 -3.69
CA SER A 209 -11.81 -2.07 -3.76
C SER A 209 -12.29 -2.99 -2.62
N HIS A 210 -11.37 -3.53 -1.82
CA HIS A 210 -11.71 -4.40 -0.69
C HIS A 210 -11.79 -3.66 0.65
N VAL A 211 -11.46 -2.37 0.70
CA VAL A 211 -11.42 -1.58 1.94
C VAL A 211 -12.29 -0.35 1.81
N GLU A 212 -13.06 -0.09 2.86
CA GLU A 212 -13.70 1.20 3.09
C GLU A 212 -12.85 2.01 4.06
N VAL A 213 -12.66 3.29 3.76
CA VAL A 213 -11.86 4.22 4.56
C VAL A 213 -12.73 5.39 5.00
N GLU A 214 -12.69 5.68 6.30
CA GLU A 214 -13.27 6.88 6.90
C GLU A 214 -12.17 7.61 7.66
N LEU A 215 -12.20 8.94 7.64
CA LEU A 215 -11.31 9.75 8.48
C LEU A 215 -12.05 10.22 9.72
N ARG A 216 -11.62 9.78 10.91
CA ARG A 216 -12.18 10.23 12.20
C ARG A 216 -11.11 11.02 12.95
N GLU A 217 -11.33 12.32 13.14
CA GLU A 217 -10.30 13.22 13.69
C GLU A 217 -8.97 13.11 12.90
N SER A 218 -9.08 13.07 11.57
CA SER A 218 -7.97 12.84 10.62
C SER A 218 -7.28 11.48 10.72
N ARG A 219 -7.69 10.58 11.62
CA ARG A 219 -7.16 9.22 11.68
C ARG A 219 -7.79 8.33 10.64
N VAL A 220 -6.99 7.46 10.05
CA VAL A 220 -7.48 6.46 9.11
C VAL A 220 -8.24 5.37 9.85
N CYS A 221 -9.54 5.25 9.61
CA CYS A 221 -10.38 4.16 10.08
C CYS A 221 -10.79 3.28 8.90
N LEU A 222 -10.70 1.97 9.08
CA LEU A 222 -10.83 0.95 8.04
C LEU A 222 -11.99 0.02 8.36
N ARG A 223 -12.76 -0.35 7.33
CA ARG A 223 -13.68 -1.49 7.37
C ARG A 223 -13.38 -2.38 6.17
N SER A 224 -13.16 -3.67 6.42
CA SER A 224 -12.85 -4.64 5.36
C SER A 224 -13.04 -6.06 5.85
N ALA A 225 -13.37 -6.99 4.94
CA ALA A 225 -13.24 -8.42 5.19
C ALA A 225 -11.77 -8.87 5.33
N ALA A 226 -10.81 -8.02 5.00
CA ALA A 226 -9.38 -8.24 5.22
C ALA A 226 -8.88 -7.83 6.62
N LEU A 227 -9.74 -7.27 7.48
CA LEU A 227 -9.34 -6.90 8.82
C LEU A 227 -8.96 -8.13 9.65
N CYS A 228 -7.91 -7.97 10.46
CA CYS A 228 -7.46 -9.01 11.38
C CYS A 228 -8.53 -9.33 12.40
N ARG A 229 -8.57 -10.60 12.80
CA ARG A 229 -9.45 -11.05 13.87
C ARG A 229 -8.95 -10.56 15.22
N TRP A 230 -7.65 -10.66 15.43
CA TRP A 230 -7.00 -10.39 16.70
C TRP A 230 -5.68 -9.64 16.53
N ILE A 231 -5.42 -8.76 17.49
CA ILE A 231 -4.16 -8.09 17.76
C ILE A 231 -3.74 -8.53 19.16
N ALA A 232 -2.68 -9.32 19.22
CA ALA A 232 -2.08 -9.78 20.46
C ALA A 232 -0.81 -8.97 20.74
N THR A 233 -0.69 -8.43 21.95
CA THR A 233 0.53 -7.76 22.41
C THR A 233 1.07 -8.46 23.64
N LEU A 234 2.38 -8.66 23.68
CA LEU A 234 3.10 -9.21 24.83
C LEU A 234 4.27 -8.27 25.16
N ASP A 235 4.30 -7.72 26.37
CA ASP A 235 5.45 -6.92 26.81
C ASP A 235 6.51 -7.73 27.55
N VAL A 236 7.67 -7.11 27.81
CA VAL A 236 8.79 -7.73 28.54
C VAL A 236 8.47 -8.11 29.98
N THR A 237 7.39 -7.58 30.57
CA THR A 237 6.93 -7.96 31.91
C THR A 237 6.09 -9.23 31.90
N GLY A 238 5.72 -9.71 30.70
CA GLY A 238 4.84 -10.84 30.50
C GLY A 238 3.36 -10.46 30.44
N GLU A 239 3.02 -9.16 30.39
CA GLU A 239 1.64 -8.73 30.26
C GLU A 239 1.14 -9.02 28.84
N PHE A 240 0.07 -9.81 28.75
CA PHE A 240 -0.57 -10.17 27.49
C PHE A 240 -1.89 -9.41 27.35
N ARG A 241 -2.07 -8.74 26.22
CA ARG A 241 -3.34 -8.12 25.84
C ARG A 241 -3.80 -8.63 24.50
N LEU A 242 -5.10 -8.86 24.38
CA LEU A 242 -5.76 -9.27 23.15
C LEU A 242 -6.85 -8.25 22.84
N SER A 243 -6.86 -7.74 21.61
CA SER A 243 -7.87 -6.81 21.10
C SER A 243 -8.28 -7.19 19.68
N GLY A 244 -9.46 -6.79 19.23
CA GLY A 244 -9.97 -7.13 17.90
C GLY A 244 -11.49 -7.32 17.88
N GLY A 245 -12.01 -7.78 16.74
CA GLY A 245 -13.42 -8.18 16.60
C GLY A 245 -14.43 -7.05 16.35
N GLY A 246 -13.97 -5.83 16.03
CA GLY A 246 -14.85 -4.72 15.63
C GLY A 246 -15.03 -4.61 14.12
N ASP A 247 -16.14 -4.00 13.68
CA ASP A 247 -16.42 -3.72 12.26
C ASP A 247 -15.46 -2.68 11.66
N TRP A 248 -14.97 -1.77 12.51
CA TRP A 248 -14.03 -0.72 12.14
C TRP A 248 -12.74 -0.84 12.94
N PHE A 249 -11.61 -0.61 12.29
CA PHE A 249 -10.29 -0.50 12.90
C PHE A 249 -9.71 0.89 12.63
N CYS A 250 -9.46 1.68 13.67
CA CYS A 250 -8.83 2.99 13.54
C CYS A 250 -7.33 2.91 13.84
N THR A 251 -6.52 3.31 12.86
CA THR A 251 -5.06 3.35 12.97
C THR A 251 -4.62 4.61 13.73
N GLU A 252 -3.33 4.69 14.07
CA GLU A 252 -2.73 5.93 14.57
C GLU A 252 -2.15 6.80 13.43
N ASP A 253 -2.37 6.40 12.18
CA ASP A 253 -1.91 7.15 11.02
C ASP A 253 -2.92 8.25 10.67
N LEU A 254 -2.40 9.44 10.41
CA LEU A 254 -3.16 10.61 10.00
C LEU A 254 -3.20 10.71 8.49
N ALA A 255 -4.33 11.15 7.95
CA ALA A 255 -4.52 11.34 6.52
C ALA A 255 -5.48 12.49 6.21
N GLU A 256 -5.46 12.91 4.95
CA GLU A 256 -6.44 13.83 4.37
C GLU A 256 -6.93 13.31 3.01
N TRP A 257 -8.15 13.69 2.65
CA TRP A 257 -8.66 13.49 1.30
C TRP A 257 -8.19 14.65 0.41
N VAL A 258 -7.69 14.31 -0.77
CA VAL A 258 -7.23 15.27 -1.79
C VAL A 258 -7.99 15.07 -3.09
N SER A 259 -8.27 16.15 -3.82
CA SER A 259 -8.87 16.07 -5.16
C SER A 259 -7.91 15.39 -6.14
N SER A 260 -8.42 14.45 -6.94
CA SER A 260 -7.63 13.71 -7.94
C SER A 260 -7.15 14.54 -9.15
N SER A 261 -7.60 15.79 -9.28
CA SER A 261 -7.09 16.75 -10.26
C SER A 261 -5.81 17.41 -9.74
N GLY A 262 -4.66 17.00 -10.27
CA GLY A 262 -3.36 17.57 -9.95
C GLY A 262 -3.13 18.97 -10.54
N GLY A 263 -2.24 19.71 -9.88
CA GLY A 263 -1.51 20.84 -10.47
C GLY A 263 -2.05 22.22 -10.10
N GLU A 264 -1.17 23.03 -9.52
CA GLU A 264 -1.29 24.47 -9.27
C GLU A 264 -2.05 24.90 -8.00
N SER A 265 -1.29 25.13 -6.94
CA SER A 265 -1.66 26.10 -5.89
C SER A 265 -1.59 27.51 -6.49
N GLY A 266 -2.62 27.91 -7.22
CA GLY A 266 -2.85 29.29 -7.61
C GLY A 266 -3.53 30.05 -6.49
N ALA A 267 -2.87 31.09 -5.96
CA ALA A 267 -3.46 32.03 -5.03
C ALA A 267 -4.67 32.73 -5.69
N GLY A 268 -5.88 32.26 -5.36
CA GLY A 268 -7.13 32.86 -5.81
C GLY A 268 -7.82 33.56 -4.63
N VAL A 269 -7.72 34.88 -4.59
CA VAL A 269 -8.52 35.75 -3.72
C VAL A 269 -9.99 35.57 -4.11
N GLY A 270 -10.74 34.86 -3.28
CA GLY A 270 -12.19 34.70 -3.39
C GLY A 270 -12.92 35.71 -2.51
N VAL A 271 -13.47 36.73 -3.15
CA VAL A 271 -14.34 37.77 -2.57
C VAL A 271 -15.55 37.14 -1.89
N VAL A 272 -15.85 37.58 -0.66
CA VAL A 272 -17.03 37.21 0.13
C VAL A 272 -18.21 38.10 -0.30
N PRO A 273 -19.38 37.55 -0.72
CA PRO A 273 -20.62 38.28 -0.62
C PRO A 273 -21.25 38.00 0.74
N GLY A 274 -21.45 39.06 1.52
CA GLY A 274 -22.11 38.98 2.82
C GLY A 274 -23.59 38.65 2.70
N SER A 275 -24.12 38.02 3.74
CA SER A 275 -25.52 38.19 4.14
C SER A 275 -25.71 37.69 5.58
N ASP A 276 -26.14 38.63 6.41
CA ASP A 276 -27.19 38.53 7.41
C ASP A 276 -27.18 37.45 8.50
N SER A 277 -27.28 38.01 9.69
CA SER A 277 -27.71 37.46 10.96
C SER A 277 -28.86 36.47 10.88
N GLY A 278 -28.65 35.27 11.44
CA GLY A 278 -29.69 34.32 11.77
C GLY A 278 -29.19 33.31 12.81
N SER A 279 -29.57 33.52 14.07
CA SER A 279 -29.28 32.64 15.20
C SER A 279 -29.87 31.24 15.01
N GLY A 280 -29.08 30.20 15.29
CA GLY A 280 -29.55 28.82 15.29
C GLY A 280 -28.49 27.87 15.85
N CYS A 281 -28.64 27.52 17.13
CA CYS A 281 -27.86 26.51 17.82
C CYS A 281 -28.26 25.11 17.31
N GLY A 282 -27.29 24.30 16.89
CA GLY A 282 -27.53 22.91 16.47
C GLY A 282 -26.24 22.22 16.06
N SER A 283 -25.78 21.30 16.90
CA SER A 283 -24.63 20.41 16.72
C SER A 283 -24.69 19.63 15.40
N ALA A 284 -23.62 19.69 14.60
CA ALA A 284 -23.43 18.83 13.44
C ALA A 284 -22.05 18.15 13.51
N SER A 285 -22.04 16.87 13.87
CA SER A 285 -20.95 15.94 13.63
C SER A 285 -20.83 15.69 12.13
N ALA A 286 -19.77 16.17 11.49
CA ALA A 286 -19.48 15.87 10.09
C ALA A 286 -18.80 14.49 9.98
N SER A 287 -19.59 13.41 9.95
CA SER A 287 -19.14 12.08 9.53
C SER A 287 -19.18 12.02 8.00
N GLY A 288 -18.04 12.31 7.36
CA GLY A 288 -17.87 12.16 5.92
C GLY A 288 -17.62 10.70 5.55
N SER A 289 -18.68 9.91 5.40
CA SER A 289 -18.60 8.58 4.77
C SER A 289 -18.36 8.75 3.26
N GLY A 290 -17.10 8.85 2.85
CA GLY A 290 -16.70 9.02 1.47
C GLY A 290 -16.56 7.69 0.74
N SER A 291 -17.66 7.07 0.29
CA SER A 291 -17.61 6.19 -0.88
C SER A 291 -17.65 7.07 -2.14
N GLY A 292 -16.59 7.85 -2.37
CA GLY A 292 -16.59 8.97 -3.33
C GLY A 292 -15.58 8.77 -4.45
N SER A 293 -16.08 8.37 -5.63
CA SER A 293 -15.38 8.40 -6.91
C SER A 293 -14.81 9.80 -7.20
N GLY A 294 -13.51 10.01 -6.99
CA GLY A 294 -12.79 11.23 -7.37
C GLY A 294 -11.86 11.83 -6.31
N LEU A 295 -11.84 11.31 -5.08
CA LEU A 295 -10.89 11.73 -4.05
C LEU A 295 -9.77 10.71 -3.89
N GLY A 296 -8.54 11.18 -3.79
CA GLY A 296 -7.37 10.40 -3.41
C GLY A 296 -7.07 10.56 -1.92
N LEU A 297 -6.38 9.59 -1.34
CA LEU A 297 -5.94 9.59 0.05
C LEU A 297 -4.47 10.04 0.12
N LYS A 298 -4.14 10.94 1.04
CA LYS A 298 -2.77 11.34 1.35
C LYS A 298 -2.48 11.08 2.82
N ILE A 299 -1.45 10.28 3.08
CA ILE A 299 -0.98 9.98 4.44
C ILE A 299 -0.06 11.11 4.92
N LEU A 300 -0.31 11.60 6.13
CA LEU A 300 0.38 12.76 6.72
C LEU A 300 1.47 12.35 7.72
N GLY A 301 1.38 11.14 8.28
CA GLY A 301 2.29 10.66 9.33
C GLY A 301 1.52 9.93 10.41
N ARG A 302 2.11 9.78 11.60
CA ARG A 302 1.44 9.20 12.77
C ARG A 302 1.09 10.29 13.78
N ARG A 303 0.05 10.04 14.58
CA ARG A 303 -0.38 10.95 15.65
C ARG A 303 0.73 11.26 16.66
N ASP A 304 1.58 10.30 16.97
CA ASP A 304 2.67 10.47 17.95
C ASP A 304 3.88 11.26 17.38
N ASP A 305 3.89 11.54 16.07
CA ASP A 305 4.96 12.28 15.37
C ASP A 305 4.63 13.78 15.20
N VAL A 306 3.42 14.23 15.59
CA VAL A 306 2.86 15.60 15.39
C VAL A 306 2.53 16.24 16.74
#